data_AF-A0A2V6Q2E4-F1
#
_entry.id   AF-A0A2V6Q2E4-F1
#
_cell.length_a   1.000
_cell.length_b   1.000
_cell.length_c   1.000
_cell.angle_alpha   90.00
_cell.angle_beta   90.00
_cell.angle_gamma   90.00
#
_symmetry.space_group_name_H-M   'P 1'
#
loop_
_entity.id
_entity.type
_entity.pdbx_description
1 polymer ?
#
loop_
_entity_poly.entity_id
_entity_poly.type
_entity_poly.pdbx_seq_one_letter_code
_entity_poly.pdbx_strand_id
1 'polypeptide(L)'
;MIADVAFDAPLPTPYTYRVPDGVALVPGQRVRAILRDASRVGIVVGVRDGDASGLKPLGDVVDATPVVTPEGLELIRWIAGESLSSIGSTAASLLPPPIETRAPGDDHRYGVAATAAGPRPELLTGAGRERKVLDRIAALDGPVLVLTSDV
;
A
#
# COMPACT_ATOMS: atom_id res chain seq x y z
N MET A 1 26.81 -5.34 -4.51
CA MET A 1 25.78 -5.58 -3.47
C MET A 1 24.42 -5.81 -4.13
N ILE A 2 23.63 -6.72 -3.57
CA ILE A 2 22.28 -7.06 -4.00
C ILE A 2 21.34 -7.04 -2.79
N ALA A 3 20.06 -6.77 -3.03
CA ALA A 3 19.05 -6.68 -1.99
C ALA A 3 17.83 -7.54 -2.34
N ASP A 4 17.32 -8.27 -1.36
CA ASP A 4 16.06 -9.00 -1.46
C ASP A 4 14.93 -8.12 -0.95
N VAL A 5 13.91 -7.94 -1.79
CA VAL A 5 12.77 -7.06 -1.54
C VAL A 5 11.48 -7.87 -1.59
N ALA A 6 10.71 -7.83 -0.52
CA ALA A 6 9.38 -8.42 -0.44
C ALA A 6 8.32 -7.36 -0.74
N PHE A 7 7.35 -7.70 -1.58
CA PHE A 7 6.26 -6.80 -1.98
C PHE A 7 4.93 -7.32 -1.45
N ASP A 8 3.97 -6.41 -1.25
CA ASP A 8 2.57 -6.77 -0.97
C ASP A 8 1.93 -7.41 -2.21
N ALA A 9 2.19 -8.70 -2.37
CA ALA A 9 1.70 -9.54 -3.44
C ALA A 9 1.83 -11.02 -3.02
N PRO A 10 0.99 -11.93 -3.54
CA PRO A 10 1.03 -13.36 -3.21
C PRO A 10 2.24 -14.04 -3.86
N LEU A 11 3.44 -13.72 -3.36
CA LEU A 11 4.71 -14.19 -3.86
C LEU A 11 5.37 -15.11 -2.82
N PRO A 12 5.85 -16.30 -3.21
CA PRO A 12 6.42 -17.26 -2.28
C PRO A 12 7.80 -16.80 -1.75
N THR A 13 8.51 -15.98 -2.52
CA THR A 13 9.85 -15.49 -2.18
C THR A 13 10.03 -14.02 -2.52
N PRO A 14 10.93 -13.30 -1.82
CA PRO A 14 11.37 -11.98 -2.21
C PRO A 14 12.01 -11.96 -3.62
N TYR A 15 12.04 -10.78 -4.24
CA TYR A 15 12.76 -10.54 -5.49
C TYR A 15 14.12 -9.89 -5.20
N THR A 16 15.14 -10.33 -5.92
CA THR A 16 16.49 -9.79 -5.79
C THR A 16 16.75 -8.67 -6.81
N TYR A 17 17.32 -7.56 -6.34
CA TYR A 17 17.68 -6.40 -7.15
C TYR A 17 19.15 -6.04 -6.94
N ARG A 18 19.77 -5.40 -7.94
CA ARG A 18 21.08 -4.77 -7.73
C ARG A 18 20.89 -3.46 -6.97
N VAL A 19 21.75 -3.23 -5.97
CA VAL A 19 21.78 -1.97 -5.23
C VAL A 19 22.65 -0.99 -6.01
N PRO A 20 22.16 0.20 -6.39
CA PRO A 20 22.98 1.23 -7.05
C PRO A 20 24.15 1.68 -6.17
N ASP A 21 25.26 2.09 -6.81
CA ASP A 21 26.44 2.57 -6.10
C ASP A 21 26.10 3.81 -5.24
N GLY A 22 26.69 3.87 -4.04
CA GLY A 22 26.47 4.97 -3.10
C GLY A 22 25.16 4.89 -2.30
N VAL A 23 24.29 3.91 -2.57
CA VAL A 23 23.08 3.67 -1.78
C VAL A 23 23.42 2.76 -0.60
N ALA A 24 23.36 3.31 0.61
CA ALA A 24 23.42 2.53 1.84
C ALA A 24 22.01 1.97 2.13
N LEU A 25 21.91 0.64 2.23
CA LEU A 25 20.65 -0.05 2.44
C LEU A 25 20.78 -1.08 3.56
N VAL A 26 19.79 -1.12 4.43
CA VAL A 26 19.69 -2.11 5.51
C VAL A 26 18.31 -2.78 5.51
N PRO A 27 18.19 -4.03 5.99
CA PRO A 27 16.91 -4.68 6.16
C PRO A 27 15.93 -3.84 6.99
N GLY A 28 14.66 -3.89 6.60
CA GLY A 28 13.55 -3.18 7.24
C GLY A 28 13.25 -1.81 6.64
N GLN A 29 14.07 -1.31 5.71
CA GLN A 29 13.74 -0.12 4.92
C GLN A 29 12.71 -0.43 3.84
N ARG A 30 11.84 0.54 3.54
CA ARG A 30 11.02 0.48 2.33
C ARG A 30 11.78 1.10 1.16
N VAL A 31 11.62 0.47 0.00
CA VAL A 31 12.29 0.82 -1.25
C VAL A 31 11.29 0.73 -2.39
N ARG A 32 11.54 1.51 -3.44
CA ARG A 32 10.79 1.44 -4.69
C ARG A 32 11.57 0.59 -5.68
N ALA A 33 10.88 -0.33 -6.34
CA ALA A 33 11.47 -1.15 -7.39
C ALA A 33 10.42 -1.56 -8.41
N ILE A 34 10.88 -1.94 -9.61
CA ILE A 34 10.00 -2.45 -10.66
C ILE A 34 9.68 -3.91 -10.37
N LEU A 35 8.42 -4.20 -10.06
CA LEU A 35 7.89 -5.56 -9.99
C LEU A 35 7.04 -5.80 -11.25
N ARG A 36 7.46 -6.76 -12.08
CA ARG A 36 6.94 -6.97 -13.44
C ARG A 36 7.09 -5.68 -14.27
N ASP A 37 5.98 -4.98 -14.53
CA ASP A 37 5.89 -3.78 -15.37
C ASP A 37 5.50 -2.53 -14.58
N ALA A 38 5.44 -2.62 -13.24
CA ALA A 38 4.96 -1.54 -12.41
C ALA A 38 5.93 -1.18 -11.28
N SER A 39 6.04 0.11 -11.00
CA SER A 39 6.75 0.61 -9.83
C SER A 39 5.94 0.31 -8.56
N ARG A 40 6.60 -0.33 -7.59
CA ARG A 40 5.98 -0.78 -6.33
C ARG A 40 6.91 -0.46 -5.17
N VAL A 41 6.31 -0.15 -4.03
CA VAL A 41 7.03 -0.09 -2.75
C VAL A 41 7.09 -1.50 -2.18
N GLY A 42 8.29 -1.92 -1.79
CA GLY A 42 8.53 -3.18 -1.09
C GLY A 42 9.43 -2.95 0.13
N ILE A 43 9.57 -3.97 0.96
CA ILE A 43 10.41 -3.96 2.14
C ILE A 43 11.67 -4.78 1.91
N VAL A 44 12.82 -4.21 2.27
CA VAL A 44 14.10 -4.90 2.18
C VAL A 44 14.17 -5.94 3.29
N VAL A 45 14.35 -7.20 2.93
CA VAL A 45 14.41 -8.31 3.89
C VAL A 45 15.80 -8.90 4.03
N GLY A 46 16.70 -8.58 3.09
CA GLY A 46 18.10 -9.01 3.13
C GLY A 46 18.96 -8.13 2.22
N VAL A 47 20.21 -7.92 2.61
CA VAL A 47 21.23 -7.20 1.84
C VAL A 47 22.53 -7.99 1.95
N ARG A 48 23.19 -8.25 0.82
CA ARG A 48 24.43 -9.03 0.77
C ARG A 48 25.29 -8.66 -0.42
N ASP A 49 26.57 -9.05 -0.38
CA ASP A 49 27.39 -9.10 -1.59
C ASP A 49 27.02 -10.31 -2.46
N GLY A 50 27.10 -10.12 -3.77
CA GLY A 50 26.71 -11.12 -4.75
C GLY A 50 26.77 -10.58 -6.18
N ASP A 51 26.61 -11.50 -7.13
CA ASP A 51 26.57 -11.15 -8.55
C ASP A 51 25.30 -10.35 -8.88
N ALA A 52 25.50 -9.14 -9.41
CA ALA A 52 24.44 -8.24 -9.83
C ALA A 52 24.10 -8.38 -11.33
N SER A 53 24.80 -9.25 -12.06
CA SER A 53 24.60 -9.47 -13.50
C SER A 53 23.16 -9.92 -13.78
N GLY A 54 22.52 -9.26 -14.75
CA GLY A 54 21.13 -9.54 -15.13
C GLY A 54 20.06 -9.05 -14.15
N LEU A 55 20.42 -8.51 -12.98
CA LEU A 55 19.44 -7.98 -12.02
C LEU A 55 18.97 -6.57 -12.40
N LYS A 56 17.66 -6.33 -12.26
CA LYS A 56 17.09 -4.99 -12.36
C LYS A 56 17.65 -4.09 -11.25
N PRO A 57 17.87 -2.78 -11.50
CA PRO A 57 18.25 -1.85 -10.44
C PRO A 57 17.10 -1.67 -9.46
N LEU A 58 17.44 -1.54 -8.19
CA LEU A 58 16.58 -0.91 -7.21
C LEU A 58 16.33 0.55 -7.62
N GLY A 59 15.12 1.06 -7.38
CA GLY A 59 14.79 2.47 -7.56
C GLY A 59 15.21 3.28 -6.33
N ASP A 60 14.27 4.03 -5.77
CA ASP A 60 14.55 4.93 -4.63
C ASP A 60 14.42 4.22 -3.28
N VAL A 61 15.19 4.69 -2.30
CA VAL A 61 14.92 4.41 -0.88
C VAL A 61 13.75 5.29 -0.44
N VAL A 62 12.66 4.66 0.00
CA VAL A 62 11.41 5.36 0.38
C VAL A 62 11.51 5.89 1.81
N ASP A 63 12.01 5.05 2.73
CA ASP A 63 12.28 5.47 4.10
C ASP A 63 13.78 5.38 4.38
N ALA A 64 14.38 6.53 4.74
CA ALA A 64 15.81 6.65 5.02
C ALA A 64 16.26 5.79 6.21
N THR A 65 15.34 5.44 7.11
CA THR A 65 15.56 4.55 8.25
C THR A 65 14.67 3.31 8.14
N PRO A 66 15.08 2.15 8.70
CA PRO A 66 14.21 0.98 8.78
C PRO A 66 12.90 1.32 9.47
N VAL A 67 11.78 0.95 8.84
CA VAL A 67 10.44 1.09 9.43
C VAL A 67 10.09 -0.08 10.34
N VAL A 68 10.88 -1.15 10.27
CA VAL A 68 10.78 -2.34 11.10
C VAL A 68 12.18 -2.76 11.52
N THR A 69 12.32 -3.23 12.75
CA THR A 69 13.60 -3.71 13.29
C THR A 69 13.95 -5.10 12.74
N PRO A 70 15.19 -5.58 12.92
CA PRO A 70 15.53 -6.96 12.59
C PRO A 70 14.64 -8.00 13.28
N GLU A 71 14.33 -7.81 14.56
CA GLU A 71 13.44 -8.70 15.32
C GLU A 71 12.00 -8.65 14.78
N GLY A 72 11.55 -7.47 14.35
CA GLY A 72 10.26 -7.30 13.68
C GLY A 72 10.20 -8.04 12.34
N LEU A 73 11.30 -8.08 11.58
CA LEU A 73 11.39 -8.90 10.36
C LEU A 73 11.34 -10.39 10.67
N GLU A 74 11.96 -10.85 11.76
CA GLU A 74 11.82 -12.25 12.19
C GLU A 74 10.37 -12.59 12.58
N LEU A 75 9.69 -11.68 13.30
CA LEU A 75 8.28 -11.85 13.61
C LEU A 75 7.42 -11.92 12.34
N ILE A 76 7.65 -11.02 11.38
CA ILE A 76 6.96 -11.05 10.08
C ILE A 76 7.20 -12.38 9.36
N ARG A 77 8.44 -12.88 9.34
CA ARG A 77 8.78 -14.17 8.72
C ARG A 77 8.05 -15.33 9.41
N TRP A 78 8.02 -15.34 10.73
CA TRP A 78 7.31 -16.36 11.50
C TRP A 78 5.80 -16.32 11.23
N ILE A 79 5.16 -15.15 11.28
CA ILE A 79 3.72 -14.99 10.98
C ILE A 79 3.43 -15.44 9.55
N ALA A 80 4.22 -15.02 8.57
CA ALA A 80 4.06 -15.40 7.17
C ALA A 80 4.12 -16.93 7.00
N GLY A 81 5.09 -17.57 7.65
CA GLY A 81 5.25 -19.03 7.64
C GLY A 81 4.04 -19.76 8.25
N GLU A 82 3.56 -19.34 9.42
CA GLU A 82 2.44 -20.00 10.10
C GLU A 82 1.08 -19.73 9.44
N SER A 83 0.91 -18.55 8.86
CA SER A 83 -0.34 -18.17 8.19
C SER A 83 -0.37 -18.53 6.70
N LEU A 84 0.70 -19.15 6.17
CA LEU A 84 0.86 -19.45 4.74
C LEU A 84 0.65 -18.21 3.85
N SER A 85 1.07 -17.06 4.35
CA SER A 85 0.98 -15.79 3.63
C SER A 85 2.36 -15.32 3.16
N SER A 86 2.42 -14.30 2.31
CA SER A 86 3.71 -13.78 1.84
C SER A 86 4.34 -12.87 2.90
N ILE A 87 5.67 -12.79 2.91
CA ILE A 87 6.41 -11.85 3.78
C ILE A 87 5.96 -10.42 3.52
N GLY A 88 5.79 -10.02 2.26
CA GLY A 88 5.45 -8.65 1.91
C GLY A 88 4.01 -8.28 2.24
N SER A 89 3.03 -9.17 2.03
CA SER A 89 1.64 -8.93 2.45
C SER A 89 1.50 -8.92 3.97
N THR A 90 2.25 -9.76 4.67
CA THR A 90 2.32 -9.76 6.14
C THR A 90 2.90 -8.45 6.64
N ALA A 91 4.03 -8.01 6.07
CA ALA A 91 4.63 -6.73 6.42
C ALA A 91 3.70 -5.55 6.16
N ALA A 92 3.02 -5.51 5.00
CA ALA A 92 2.07 -4.46 4.66
C ALA A 92 0.85 -4.42 5.61
N SER A 93 0.43 -5.56 6.13
CA SER A 93 -0.67 -5.64 7.10
C SER A 93 -0.27 -5.15 8.50
N LEU A 94 1.01 -5.28 8.87
CA LEU A 94 1.51 -4.92 10.20
C LEU A 94 2.08 -3.49 10.29
N LEU A 95 2.41 -2.89 9.14
CA LEU A 95 3.06 -1.59 9.07
C LEU A 95 2.10 -0.53 8.52
N PRO A 96 2.19 0.74 9.00
CA PRO A 96 1.45 1.82 8.38
C PRO A 96 1.86 1.96 6.90
N PRO A 97 0.96 2.43 6.01
CA PRO A 97 1.28 2.59 4.60
C PRO A 97 2.47 3.54 4.39
N PRO A 98 3.21 3.43 3.28
CA PRO A 98 4.28 4.35 2.95
C PRO A 98 3.78 5.79 2.89
N ILE A 99 4.54 6.72 3.48
CA ILE A 99 4.26 8.16 3.32
C ILE A 99 4.82 8.56 1.97
N GLU A 100 3.95 8.74 0.98
CA GLU A 100 4.38 9.27 -0.31
C GLU A 100 4.56 10.79 -0.19
N THR A 101 5.82 11.27 -0.19
CA THR A 101 6.10 12.71 -0.36
C THR A 101 5.59 13.13 -1.72
N ARG A 102 4.46 13.80 -1.66
CA ARG A 102 3.67 14.24 -2.79
C ARG A 102 4.37 15.35 -3.56
N ALA A 103 4.23 15.36 -4.89
CA ALA A 103 4.45 16.60 -5.63
C ALA A 103 3.46 17.67 -5.11
N PRO A 104 3.89 18.92 -4.86
CA PRO A 104 2.97 19.99 -4.49
C PRO A 104 1.91 20.14 -5.60
N GLY A 105 0.64 19.89 -5.27
CA GLY A 105 -0.50 19.98 -6.20
C GLY A 105 -1.30 18.71 -6.35
N ASP A 106 -0.74 17.58 -5.94
CA ASP A 106 -1.53 16.38 -5.76
C ASP A 106 -2.12 16.52 -4.33
N ASP A 107 -3.43 16.76 -4.18
CA ASP A 107 -4.18 16.86 -2.89
C ASP A 107 -5.36 15.87 -2.88
N HIS A 108 -4.96 14.61 -2.99
CA HIS A 108 -5.47 13.33 -2.51
C HIS A 108 -5.70 13.40 -1.01
N ARG A 109 -6.44 14.41 -0.54
CA ARG A 109 -7.10 14.28 0.74
C ARG A 109 -7.87 12.95 0.67
N TYR A 110 -7.90 12.17 1.75
CA TYR A 110 -9.16 11.53 2.13
C TYR A 110 -10.15 12.65 2.46
N GLY A 111 -10.51 13.39 1.44
CA GLY A 111 -11.33 14.55 1.42
C GLY A 111 -11.97 14.39 0.08
N VAL A 112 -13.24 14.01 0.12
CA VAL A 112 -14.16 14.06 -1.01
C VAL A 112 -13.75 15.28 -1.82
N ALA A 113 -13.27 15.06 -3.05
CA ALA A 113 -13.07 16.16 -3.97
C ALA A 113 -14.33 17.01 -3.86
N ALA A 114 -14.19 18.28 -3.46
CA ALA A 114 -15.32 19.18 -3.46
C ALA A 114 -15.70 19.38 -4.92
N THR A 115 -16.41 18.40 -5.47
CA THR A 115 -17.11 18.49 -6.73
C THR A 115 -18.03 19.68 -6.57
N ALA A 116 -17.93 20.59 -7.52
CA ALA A 116 -18.64 21.85 -7.57
C ALA A 116 -20.06 21.71 -6.99
N ALA A 117 -20.32 22.45 -5.91
CA ALA A 117 -21.63 22.74 -5.30
C ALA A 117 -22.79 21.79 -5.70
N GLY A 118 -22.62 20.49 -5.48
CA GLY A 118 -23.72 19.54 -5.52
C GLY A 118 -24.61 19.74 -4.29
N PRO A 119 -25.87 19.29 -4.31
CA PRO A 119 -26.68 19.23 -3.10
C PRO A 119 -25.91 18.45 -2.02
N ARG A 120 -25.84 19.02 -0.82
CA ARG A 120 -25.16 18.39 0.31
C ARG A 120 -25.76 16.99 0.53
N PRO A 121 -24.93 15.93 0.65
CA PRO A 121 -25.43 14.58 0.84
C PRO A 121 -26.24 14.50 2.16
N GLU A 122 -27.41 13.86 2.09
CA GLU A 122 -28.29 13.65 3.23
C GLU A 122 -28.00 12.29 3.87
N LEU A 123 -27.73 12.28 5.18
CA LEU A 123 -27.48 11.05 5.93
C LEU A 123 -28.78 10.59 6.60
N LEU A 124 -29.32 9.46 6.16
CA LEU A 124 -30.53 8.86 6.73
C LEU A 124 -30.17 7.77 7.76
N THR A 125 -30.46 8.04 9.03
CA THR A 125 -30.22 7.12 10.16
C THR A 125 -31.52 6.73 10.87
N GLY A 126 -31.46 5.67 11.68
CA GLY A 126 -32.59 5.23 12.52
C GLY A 126 -33.62 4.34 11.81
N ALA A 127 -34.69 4.02 12.53
CA ALA A 127 -35.78 3.17 12.04
C ALA A 127 -36.50 3.81 10.84
N GLY A 128 -36.81 3.01 9.83
CA GLY A 128 -37.49 3.47 8.61
C GLY A 128 -36.60 4.24 7.63
N ARG A 129 -35.28 4.29 7.84
CA ARG A 129 -34.32 4.91 6.91
C ARG A 129 -34.44 4.40 5.47
N GLU A 130 -34.66 3.10 5.29
CA GLU A 130 -34.80 2.46 3.97
C GLU A 130 -36.04 2.96 3.24
N ARG A 131 -37.19 3.04 3.92
CA ARG A 131 -38.43 3.59 3.33
C ARG A 131 -38.24 5.04 2.89
N LYS A 132 -37.61 5.86 3.72
CA LYS A 132 -37.32 7.27 3.41
C LYS A 132 -36.38 7.41 2.21
N VAL A 133 -35.35 6.56 2.10
CA VAL A 133 -34.47 6.51 0.91
C VAL A 133 -35.30 6.20 -0.34
N LEU A 134 -36.15 5.17 -0.28
CA LEU A 134 -36.98 4.75 -1.42
C LEU A 134 -37.98 5.83 -1.84
N ASP A 135 -38.68 6.46 -0.90
CA ASP A 135 -39.63 7.55 -1.18
C ASP A 135 -38.90 8.74 -1.82
N ARG A 136 -37.66 9.02 -1.40
CA ARG A 136 -36.84 10.09 -1.96
C ARG A 136 -36.36 9.78 -3.38
N ILE A 137 -35.92 8.54 -3.64
CA ILE A 137 -35.54 8.10 -4.98
C ILE A 137 -36.75 8.18 -5.92
N ALA A 138 -37.93 7.76 -5.46
CA ALA A 138 -39.16 7.81 -6.26
C ALA A 138 -39.60 9.24 -6.63
N ALA A 139 -39.19 10.25 -5.85
CA ALA A 139 -39.53 11.65 -6.06
C ALA A 139 -38.47 12.43 -6.89
N LEU A 140 -37.37 11.79 -7.30
CA LEU A 140 -36.30 12.41 -8.08
C LEU A 140 -36.34 11.92 -9.53
N ASP A 141 -36.15 12.84 -10.47
CA ASP A 141 -35.93 12.50 -11.88
C ASP A 141 -34.44 12.34 -12.17
N GLY A 142 -34.05 11.18 -12.71
CA GLY A 142 -32.67 10.90 -13.13
C GLY A 142 -31.90 9.94 -12.21
N PRO A 143 -30.61 9.68 -12.52
CA PRO A 143 -29.78 8.73 -11.79
C PRO A 143 -29.43 9.25 -10.39
N VAL A 144 -29.53 8.37 -9.39
CA VAL A 144 -29.20 8.66 -7.98
C VAL A 144 -28.05 7.75 -7.52
N LEU A 145 -27.02 8.32 -6.89
CA LEU A 145 -25.97 7.57 -6.20
C LEU A 145 -26.39 7.31 -4.75
N VAL A 146 -26.48 6.04 -4.37
CA VAL A 146 -26.74 5.61 -2.99
C VAL A 146 -25.50 4.94 -2.44
N LEU A 147 -25.01 5.42 -1.30
CA LEU A 147 -23.92 4.80 -0.56
C LEU A 147 -24.50 4.14 0.69
N THR A 148 -24.44 2.81 0.75
CA THR A 148 -24.77 2.04 1.96
C THR A 148 -23.50 1.47 2.54
N SER A 149 -23.45 1.35 3.87
CA SER A 149 -22.49 0.48 4.53
C SER A 149 -22.78 -0.96 4.13
N ASP A 150 -21.75 -1.70 3.76
CA ASP A 150 -21.80 -3.17 3.71
C ASP A 150 -22.02 -3.65 5.16
N VAL A 151 -23.08 -4.41 5.39
CA VAL A 151 -23.33 -5.10 6.67
C VAL A 151 -23.33 -6.59 6.41
#